data_AF-A0A536WHC1-F1
#
_entry.id   AF-A0A536WHC1-F1
#
_cell.length_a   1.000
_cell.length_b   1.000
_cell.length_c   1.000
_cell.angle_alpha   90.00
_cell.angle_beta   90.00
_cell.angle_gamma   90.00
#
_symmetry.space_group_name_H-M   'P 1'
#
loop_
_entity.id
_entity.type
_entity.pdbx_description
1 polymer ?
#
loop_
_entity_poly.entity_id
_entity_poly.type
_entity_poly.pdbx_seq_one_letter_code
_entity_poly.pdbx_strand_id
1 'polypeptide(L)' 'MPRRYASFREFYPFYLSEHGNRACRRLHFAGSLLVLAAIVAAVITGNAWWLLAVPVCGYGCAWI' A
#
# COMPACT_ATOMS: atom_id res chain seq x y z
N MET A 1 1.69 -3.62 -28.24
CA MET A 1 0.27 -3.58 -27.81
C MET A 1 0.15 -4.26 -26.46
N PRO A 2 -0.67 -3.75 -25.53
CA PRO A 2 -0.87 -4.42 -24.24
C PRO A 2 -1.43 -5.82 -24.45
N ARG A 3 -0.97 -6.79 -23.66
CA ARG A 3 -1.45 -8.17 -23.74
C ARG A 3 -2.93 -8.19 -23.32
N ARG A 4 -3.79 -8.64 -24.22
CA ARG A 4 -5.23 -8.79 -23.95
C ARG A 4 -5.48 -10.22 -23.49
N TYR A 5 -6.02 -10.37 -22.29
CA TYR A 5 -6.43 -11.66 -21.75
C TYR A 5 -7.88 -11.93 -22.16
N ALA A 6 -8.19 -13.13 -22.63
CA ALA A 6 -9.54 -13.47 -23.09
C ALA A 6 -10.46 -13.89 -21.93
N SER A 7 -9.89 -14.14 -20.74
CA SER A 7 -10.64 -14.49 -19.54
C SER A 7 -9.90 -14.10 -18.26
N PHE A 8 -10.63 -14.01 -17.15
CA PHE A 8 -10.03 -13.81 -15.82
C PHE A 8 -9.01 -14.91 -15.47
N ARG A 9 -9.27 -16.16 -15.87
CA ARG A 9 -8.35 -17.29 -15.60
C ARG A 9 -6.99 -17.11 -16.26
N GLU A 10 -6.93 -16.51 -17.45
CA GLU A 10 -5.66 -16.19 -18.13
C GLU A 10 -4.99 -14.94 -17.54
N PHE A 11 -5.78 -13.97 -17.08
CA PHE A 11 -5.28 -12.75 -16.46
C PHE A 11 -4.71 -12.98 -15.06
N TYR A 12 -5.33 -13.84 -14.26
CA TYR A 12 -5.04 -13.97 -12.83
C TYR A 12 -3.58 -14.37 -12.50
N PRO A 13 -2.94 -15.30 -13.23
CA PRO A 13 -1.51 -15.60 -13.01
C PRO A 13 -0.59 -14.40 -13.30
N PHE A 14 -0.91 -13.59 -14.31
CA PHE A 14 -0.17 -12.36 -14.61
C PHE A 14 -0.39 -11.30 -13.52
N TYR A 15 -1.64 -11.11 -13.09
CA TYR A 15 -1.94 -10.23 -11.95
C TYR A 15 -1.16 -10.61 -10.70
N LEU A 16 -1.09 -11.91 -10.38
CA LEU A 16 -0.31 -12.44 -9.27
C LEU A 16 1.21 -12.22 -9.45
N SER A 17 1.74 -12.32 -10.67
CA SER A 17 3.16 -12.06 -10.90
C SER A 17 3.52 -10.60 -10.62
N GLU A 18 2.64 -9.66 -10.95
CA GLU A 18 2.82 -8.24 -10.62
C GLU A 18 2.82 -8.00 -9.10
N HIS A 19 2.09 -8.80 -8.33
CA HIS A 19 2.07 -8.74 -6.85
C HIS A 19 3.19 -9.57 -6.18
N GLY A 20 4.08 -10.18 -6.98
CA GLY A 20 5.19 -11.01 -6.51
C GLY A 20 6.33 -10.23 -5.85
N ASN A 21 6.36 -8.90 -5.98
CA ASN A 21 7.47 -8.07 -5.52
C ASN A 21 7.60 -8.07 -3.98
N ARG A 22 8.72 -8.60 -3.48
CA ARG A 22 9.04 -8.65 -2.04
C ARG A 22 9.25 -7.25 -1.45
N ALA A 23 9.80 -6.31 -2.21
CA ALA A 23 10.00 -4.94 -1.77
C ALA A 23 8.65 -4.23 -1.58
N CYS A 24 7.74 -4.39 -2.54
CA CYS A 24 6.36 -3.90 -2.46
C CYS A 24 5.66 -4.36 -1.17
N ARG A 25 5.71 -5.67 -0.88
CA ARG A 25 5.09 -6.22 0.35
C ARG A 25 5.71 -5.66 1.63
N ARG A 26 7.03 -5.49 1.67
CA ARG A 26 7.73 -4.90 2.82
C ARG A 26 7.37 -3.44 3.01
N LEU A 27 7.31 -2.67 1.92
CA LEU A 27 6.90 -1.27 1.93
C LEU A 27 5.44 -1.15 2.37
N HIS A 28 4.55 -1.98 1.86
CA HIS A 28 3.15 -2.01 2.25
C HIS A 28 2.98 -2.27 3.76
N PHE A 29 3.72 -3.24 4.30
CA PHE A 29 3.71 -3.53 5.74
C PHE A 29 4.25 -2.34 6.56
N ALA A 30 5.40 -1.77 6.16
CA ALA A 30 5.99 -0.62 6.82
C ALA A 30 5.07 0.61 6.78
N GLY A 31 4.46 0.90 5.62
CA GLY A 31 3.50 1.99 5.44
C GLY A 31 2.26 1.81 6.31
N SER A 32 1.73 0.59 6.40
CA SER A 32 0.59 0.27 7.28
C SER A 32 0.93 0.52 8.75
N LEU A 33 2.14 0.11 9.19
CA LEU A 33 2.60 0.37 10.55
C LEU A 33 2.77 1.88 10.82
N LEU A 34 3.29 2.64 9.86
CA LEU A 34 3.42 4.10 9.95
C LEU A 34 2.06 4.80 10.02
N VAL A 35 1.06 4.34 9.26
CA VAL A 35 -0.32 4.83 9.36
C VAL A 35 -0.87 4.64 10.77
N LEU A 36 -0.73 3.44 11.34
CA LEU A 36 -1.17 3.15 12.71
C LEU A 36 -0.42 4.02 13.73
N ALA A 37 0.90 4.15 13.59
CA ALA A 37 1.71 5.00 14.45
C ALA A 37 1.29 6.48 14.38
N ALA A 38 0.98 7.00 13.19
CA ALA A 38 0.51 8.37 13.00
C ALA A 38 -0.86 8.59 13.66
N ILE A 39 -1.79 7.65 13.53
CA ILE A 39 -3.11 7.72 14.20
C ILE A 39 -2.93 7.72 15.72
N VAL A 40 -2.10 6.82 16.25
CA VAL A 40 -1.80 6.75 17.69
C VAL A 40 -1.16 8.07 18.17
N ALA A 41 -0.21 8.62 17.40
CA ALA A 41 0.42 9.89 17.72
C ALA A 41 -0.60 11.05 17.71
N ALA A 42 -1.53 11.08 16.75
CA ALA A 42 -2.60 12.08 16.70
C ALA A 42 -3.46 12.07 17.97
N VAL A 43 -3.81 10.87 18.46
CA VAL A 43 -4.62 10.70 19.68
C VAL A 43 -3.84 11.10 20.93
N ILE A 44 -2.60 10.61 21.10
CA ILE A 44 -1.78 10.89 22.29
C ILE A 44 -1.43 12.38 22.39
N THR A 45 -1.10 13.01 21.27
CA THR A 45 -0.66 14.42 21.24
C THR A 45 -1.81 15.41 21.09
N GLY A 46 -3.03 14.94 20.75
CA GLY A 46 -4.15 15.79 20.37
C GLY A 46 -3.93 16.59 19.08
N ASN A 47 -2.86 16.29 18.33
CA ASN A 47 -2.47 17.05 17.14
C ASN A 47 -2.94 16.36 15.86
N ALA A 48 -3.97 16.92 15.23
CA ALA A 48 -4.54 16.39 13.98
C ALA A 48 -3.58 16.45 12.79
N TRP A 49 -2.48 17.22 12.83
CA TRP A 49 -1.49 17.27 11.74
C TRP A 49 -0.87 15.90 11.44
N TRP A 50 -0.80 15.01 12.43
CA TRP A 50 -0.36 13.62 12.21
C TRP A 50 -1.23 12.85 11.21
N LEU A 51 -2.51 13.23 11.06
CA LEU A 51 -3.41 12.57 10.10
C LEU A 51 -3.02 12.82 8.64
N LEU A 52 -2.24 13.87 8.34
CA LEU A 52 -1.72 14.07 6.99
C LEU A 52 -0.68 13.01 6.60
N ALA A 53 -0.01 12.38 7.57
CA ALA A 53 0.90 11.27 7.30
C ALA A 53 0.16 10.01 6.83
N VAL A 54 -1.14 9.87 7.13
CA VAL A 54 -1.95 8.69 6.78
C VAL A 54 -2.02 8.46 5.26
N PRO A 55 -2.47 9.43 4.42
CA PRO A 55 -2.51 9.23 2.98
C PRO A 55 -1.10 9.08 2.38
N VAL A 56 -0.09 9.76 2.94
CA VAL A 56 1.29 9.70 2.44
C VAL A 56 1.89 8.30 2.68
N CYS A 57 1.84 7.81 3.91
CA CYS A 57 2.38 6.50 4.29
C CYS A 57 1.53 5.35 3.74
N GLY A 58 0.20 5.51 3.67
CA GLY A 58 -0.69 4.49 3.15
C GLY A 58 -0.57 4.33 1.64
N TYR A 59 -0.70 5.43 0.88
CA TYR A 59 -0.74 5.37 -0.58
C TYR A 59 0.66 5.29 -1.20
N GLY A 60 1.63 6.03 -0.65
CA GLY A 60 2.99 6.06 -1.18
C GLY A 60 3.75 4.75 -1.04
N CYS A 61 3.47 3.98 0.03
CA CYS A 61 4.16 2.71 0.28
C CYS A 61 3.44 1.48 -0.30
N ALA A 62 2.17 1.60 -0.69
CA ALA A 62 1.37 0.47 -1.17
C ALA A 62 1.47 0.21 -2.69
N TRP A 63 2.05 1.13 -3.47
CA TRP A 63 1.97 1.12 -4.94
C TRP A 63 3.34 1.05 -5.66
N ILE A 64 4.41 0.57 -5.00
CA ILE A 64 5.76 0.43 -5.58
C ILE A 64 6.04 -0.98 -6.10
#